data_AF-H7CDH8-F1
#
_entry.id   AF-H7CDH8-F1
#
_cell.length_a   1.000
_cell.length_b   1.000
_cell.length_c   1.000
_cell.angle_alpha   90.00
_cell.angle_beta   90.00
_cell.angle_gamma   90.00
#
_symmetry.space_group_name_H-M   'P 1'
#
loop_
_entity.id
_entity.type
_entity.pdbx_description
1 polymer ?
#
loop_
_entity_poly.entity_id
_entity_poly.type
_entity_poly.pdbx_seq_one_letter_code
_entity_poly.pdbx_strand_id
1 'polypeptide(L)' 'MKFKIGYVLKNLCNNIKVICISYYIYNFEYKKLILKNLYIKIYDFRNEIMINDYIIIRDYKKSKNCNNRIIKIL' A
#
# COMPACT_ATOMS: atom_id res chain seq x y z
N MET A 1 -7.72 1.43 14.94
CA MET A 1 -7.73 1.53 13.45
C MET A 1 -6.35 1.96 12.99
N LYS A 2 -5.59 1.11 12.29
CA LYS A 2 -4.23 1.44 11.84
C LYS A 2 -4.27 1.93 10.40
N PHE A 3 -3.89 3.19 10.18
CA PHE A 3 -3.61 3.73 8.85
C PHE A 3 -2.22 3.27 8.42
N LYS A 4 -2.03 3.03 7.12
CA LYS A 4 -0.73 2.74 6.53
C LYS A 4 -0.46 3.75 5.42
N ILE A 5 0.79 4.12 5.23
CA ILE A 5 1.23 4.93 4.10
C ILE A 5 1.87 3.98 3.10
N GLY A 6 1.55 4.16 1.84
CA GLY A 6 2.14 3.38 0.78
C GLY A 6 2.44 4.22 -0.44
N TYR A 7 3.40 3.73 -1.22
CA TYR A 7 3.85 4.33 -2.48
C TYR A 7 3.28 3.57 -3.67
N VAL A 8 2.80 4.29 -4.68
CA VAL A 8 2.18 3.68 -5.87
C VAL A 8 3.28 3.28 -6.86
N LEU A 9 3.50 1.97 -6.97
CA LEU A 9 4.57 1.41 -7.79
C LEU A 9 4.20 1.33 -9.27
N LYS A 10 3.03 0.77 -9.56
CA LYS A 10 2.59 0.53 -10.94
C LYS A 10 1.09 0.30 -11.03
N ASN A 11 0.56 0.52 -12.22
CA ASN A 11 -0.81 0.17 -12.58
C ASN A 11 -0.82 -1.27 -13.13
N LEU A 12 -1.72 -2.12 -12.63
CA LEU A 12 -1.98 -3.46 -13.18
C LEU A 12 -3.04 -3.40 -14.27
N CYS A 13 -4.11 -2.62 -14.01
CA CYS A 13 -5.21 -2.34 -14.94
C CYS A 13 -5.70 -0.91 -14.66
N ASN A 14 -6.63 -0.39 -15.47
CA ASN A 14 -7.18 0.98 -15.29
C ASN A 14 -7.64 1.26 -13.85
N ASN A 15 -8.23 0.27 -13.18
CA ASN A 15 -8.82 0.45 -11.85
C ASN A 15 -8.03 -0.23 -10.73
N ILE A 16 -6.92 -0.91 -11.02
CA ILE A 16 -6.16 -1.69 -10.02
C ILE A 16 -4.70 -1.25 -10.03
N LYS A 17 -4.22 -0.83 -8.86
CA LYS A 17 -2.87 -0.31 -8.64
C LYS A 17 -2.14 -1.15 -7.60
N VAL A 18 -0.83 -1.26 -7.74
CA VAL A 18 0.05 -1.94 -6.77
C VAL A 18 0.73 -0.89 -5.92
N ILE A 19 0.62 -1.05 -4.61
CA ILE A 19 1.23 -0.18 -3.63
C ILE A 19 2.27 -0.95 -2.83
N CYS A 20 3.40 -0.28 -2.60
CA CYS A 20 4.43 -0.71 -1.69
C CYS A 20 4.20 -0.06 -0.33
N ILE A 21 4.13 -0.86 0.73
CA ILE A 21 4.26 -0.40 2.11
C ILE A 21 5.62 -0.85 2.60
N SER A 22 6.46 0.11 2.98
CA SER A 22 7.73 -0.18 3.63
C SER A 22 7.59 -0.09 5.14
N TYR A 23 8.17 -1.04 5.86
CA TYR A 23 8.16 -1.09 7.32
C TYR A 23 9.44 -1.71 7.84
N TYR A 24 9.88 -1.27 9.01
CA TYR A 24 11.07 -1.82 9.65
C TYR A 24 10.72 -3.01 10.54
N ILE A 25 11.52 -4.06 10.46
CA ILE A 25 11.50 -5.19 11.40
C ILE A 25 12.85 -5.24 12.08
N TYR A 26 12.86 -5.33 13.40
CA TYR A 26 14.08 -5.56 14.15
C TYR A 26 14.51 -7.02 14.06
N ASN A 27 15.76 -7.25 13.65
CA ASN A 27 16.36 -8.57 13.65
C ASN A 27 17.18 -8.73 14.95
N PHE A 28 16.74 -9.64 15.82
CA PHE A 28 17.36 -9.89 17.11
C PHE A 28 18.72 -10.58 17.02
N GLU A 29 18.95 -11.40 15.99
CA GLU A 29 20.20 -12.14 15.80
C GLU A 29 21.36 -11.17 15.48
N TYR A 30 21.12 -10.23 14.56
CA TYR A 30 22.14 -9.27 14.12
C TYR A 30 22.04 -7.91 14.82
N LYS A 31 21.07 -7.73 15.73
CA LYS A 31 20.76 -6.47 16.43
C LYS A 31 20.62 -5.26 15.50
N LYS A 32 19.93 -5.45 14.36
CA LYS A 32 19.77 -4.41 13.32
C LYS A 32 18.32 -4.30 12.84
N LEU A 33 17.91 -3.08 12.48
CA LEU A 33 16.64 -2.84 11.78
C LEU A 33 16.78 -3.17 10.30
N ILE A 34 15.84 -3.96 9.78
CA ILE A 34 15.77 -4.35 8.38
C ILE A 34 14.51 -3.74 7.77
N LEU A 35 14.68 -3.06 6.63
CA LEU A 35 13.55 -2.58 5.84
C LEU A 35 12.91 -3.77 5.11
N LYS A 36 11.61 -3.97 5.31
CA LYS A 36 10.80 -4.91 4.53
C LYS A 36 9.71 -4.17 3.77
N ASN A 37 9.37 -4.73 2.61
CA ASN A 37 8.35 -4.19 1.71
C ASN A 37 7.19 -5.18 1.60
N LEU A 38 5.96 -4.68 1.74
CA LEU A 38 4.72 -5.39 1.51
C LEU A 38 4.05 -4.82 0.26
N TYR A 39 3.66 -5.70 -0.66
CA TYR A 39 2.97 -5.31 -1.88
C TYR A 39 1.48 -5.66 -1.78
N ILE A 40 0.63 -4.70 -2.09
CA ILE A 40 -0.82 -4.81 -1.97
C ILE A 40 -1.51 -4.23 -3.19
N LYS A 41 -2.63 -4.83 -3.55
CA LYS A 41 -3.50 -4.35 -4.64
C LYS A 41 -4.57 -3.45 -4.07
N ILE A 42 -4.80 -2.32 -4.73
CA ILE A 42 -5.87 -1.39 -4.39
C ILE A 42 -6.72 -1.13 -5.61
N TYR A 43 -8.02 -1.06 -5.36
CA TYR A 43 -9.02 -0.69 -6.34
C TYR A 43 -9.28 0.82 -6.28
N ASP A 44 -9.00 1.50 -7.38
CA ASP A 44 -9.28 2.92 -7.59
C ASP A 44 -10.31 3.06 -8.71
N PHE A 45 -11.54 3.39 -8.33
CA PHE A 45 -12.65 3.54 -9.27
C PHE A 45 -12.55 4.83 -10.09
N ARG A 46 -12.04 5.91 -9.49
CA ARG A 46 -11.99 7.24 -10.12
C ARG A 46 -10.72 7.42 -10.94
N ASN A 47 -9.77 6.50 -10.79
CA ASN A 47 -8.46 6.49 -11.45
C ASN A 47 -7.66 7.79 -11.18
N GLU A 48 -7.84 8.39 -10.01
CA GLU A 48 -7.19 9.65 -9.62
C GLU A 48 -5.73 9.45 -9.19
N ILE A 49 -5.36 8.23 -8.78
CA ILE A 49 -4.03 7.94 -8.23
C ILE A 49 -2.99 7.75 -9.34
N MET A 50 -1.89 8.48 -9.32
CA MET A 50 -0.82 8.30 -10.30
C MET A 50 0.29 7.39 -9.75
N ILE A 51 1.09 6.87 -10.68
CA ILE A 51 2.34 6.20 -10.32
C ILE A 51 3.23 7.26 -9.65
N ASN A 52 3.95 6.86 -8.60
CA ASN A 52 4.77 7.71 -7.73
C ASN A 52 4.03 8.52 -6.65
N ASP A 53 2.70 8.45 -6.58
CA ASP A 53 1.96 9.07 -5.49
C ASP A 53 2.21 8.34 -4.16
N TYR A 54 2.16 9.11 -3.07
CA TYR A 54 2.03 8.57 -1.72
C TYR A 54 0.57 8.61 -1.30
N ILE A 55 0.07 7.49 -0.77
CA ILE A 55 -1.33 7.36 -0.38
C ILE A 55 -1.47 6.84 1.04
N ILE A 56 -2.46 7.37 1.75
CA ILE A 56 -2.92 6.84 3.03
C ILE A 56 -4.02 5.83 2.76
N ILE A 57 -3.82 4.62 3.29
CA ILE A 57 -4.69 3.48 3.07
C ILE A 57 -5.12 2.87 4.39
N ARG A 58 -6.31 2.27 4.38
CA ARG A 58 -6.89 1.57 5.50
C ARG A 58 -7.44 0.24 5.04
N ASP A 59 -7.24 -0.77 5.87
CA ASP A 59 -7.79 -2.10 5.63
C ASP A 59 -9.34 -1.99 5.66
N TYR A 60 -9.97 -2.39 4.56
CA TYR A 60 -11.41 -2.41 4.31
C TYR A 60 -11.76 -3.65 3.47
N LYS A 61 -12.47 -4.61 4.07
CA LYS A 61 -12.79 -5.88 3.42
C LYS A 61 -13.87 -5.70 2.34
N LYS A 62 -13.46 -5.35 1.11
CA LYS A 62 -14.38 -5.18 -0.03
C LYS A 62 -14.50 -6.44 -0.88
N SER A 63 -13.40 -7.17 -1.13
CA SER A 63 -13.40 -8.39 -1.95
C SER A 63 -12.26 -9.32 -1.57
N LYS A 64 -12.30 -10.57 -2.05
CA LYS A 64 -11.25 -11.58 -1.80
C LYS A 64 -9.84 -11.08 -2.17
N ASN A 65 -9.74 -10.16 -3.13
CA ASN A 65 -8.47 -9.72 -3.73
C ASN A 65 -8.14 -8.23 -3.49
N CYS A 66 -9.06 -7.42 -2.99
CA CYS A 66 -8.85 -5.99 -2.71
C CYS A 66 -9.47 -5.64 -1.35
N ASN A 67 -8.61 -5.66 -0.33
CA ASN A 67 -9.00 -5.45 1.06
C ASN A 67 -8.59 -4.08 1.61
N ASN A 68 -8.27 -3.11 0.75
CA ASN A 68 -7.76 -1.81 1.17
C ASN A 68 -8.55 -0.70 0.49
N ARG A 69 -8.88 0.33 1.27
CA ARG A 69 -9.53 1.56 0.80
C ARG A 69 -8.55 2.73 0.91
N ILE A 70 -8.53 3.56 -0.12
CA ILE A 70 -7.80 4.83 -0.13
C ILE A 70 -8.56 5.85 0.69
N ILE A 71 -7.83 6.61 1.51
CA ILE A 71 -8.39 7.71 2.29
C ILE A 71 -7.96 9.05 1.72
N LYS A 72 -6.67 9.18 1.41
CA LYS A 72 -6.08 10.44 0.98
C LYS A 72 -4.85 10.19 0.11
N ILE A 73 -4.67 11.02 -0.90
CA ILE A 73 -3.44 11.18 -1.67
C ILE A 73 -2.65 12.32 -1.01
N LEU A 74 -1.36 12.09 -0.78
CA LEU A 74 -0.45 13.05 -0.14
C LEU A 74 0.28 13.90 -1.16
#